data_AF-A0A6I9TJ78-F1
#
_entry.id   AF-A0A6I9TJ78-F1
#
_cell.length_a   1.000
_cell.length_b   1.000
_cell.length_c   1.000
_cell.angle_alpha   90.00
_cell.angle_beta   90.00
_cell.angle_gamma   90.00
#
_symmetry.space_group_name_H-M   'P 1'
#
loop_
_entity.id
_entity.type
_entity.pdbx_description
1 polymer ?
#
loop_
_entity_poly.entity_id
_entity_poly.type
_entity_poly.pdbx_seq_one_letter_code
_entity_poly.pdbx_strand_id
1 'polypeptide(L)'
;MASRALLLALACFLLVNTKVSSQRDEEILVENAALVSPGSPIYKSSPPPPSPSPSPPKSSPPPPLVKTAPPPPPAVVKTPPSPPPVVKTPPPPPPTAKPPRNRQECTPLCAVRCKFHSRQNICMRACLTCCDRCKCVPPGQYGNHDKCGKCYAGMTTRGGRRKCP
;
A
#
# COMPACT_ATOMS: atom_id res chain seq x y z
N MET A 1 18.55 21.27 -50.58
CA MET A 1 19.66 20.74 -49.75
C MET A 1 19.20 20.29 -48.36
N ALA A 2 18.29 20.99 -47.67
CA ALA A 2 17.83 20.64 -46.31
C ALA A 2 17.01 19.34 -46.19
N SER A 3 16.25 18.95 -47.23
CA SER A 3 15.43 17.73 -47.21
C SER A 3 16.24 16.43 -47.22
N ARG A 4 17.38 16.42 -47.92
CA ARG A 4 18.29 15.26 -47.96
C ARG A 4 18.98 15.01 -46.62
N ALA A 5 19.36 16.07 -45.91
CA ALA A 5 19.95 15.96 -44.58
C ALA A 5 18.94 15.42 -43.55
N LEU A 6 17.67 15.84 -43.63
CA LEU A 6 16.61 15.35 -42.76
C LEU A 6 16.29 13.87 -43.00
N LEU A 7 16.28 13.43 -44.26
CA LEU A 7 16.08 12.02 -44.60
C LEU A 7 17.23 11.13 -44.11
N LEU A 8 18.48 11.60 -44.20
CA LEU A 8 19.63 10.88 -43.66
C LEU A 8 19.59 10.79 -42.13
N ALA A 9 19.19 11.86 -41.44
CA ALA A 9 19.08 11.86 -39.98
C ALA A 9 17.99 10.88 -39.48
N LEU A 10 16.83 10.84 -40.14
CA LEU A 10 15.76 9.89 -39.82
C LEU A 10 16.18 8.44 -40.09
N ALA A 11 16.88 8.17 -41.20
CA ALA A 11 17.40 6.84 -41.50
C ALA A 11 18.41 6.36 -40.44
N CYS A 12 19.32 7.24 -40.01
CA CYS A 12 20.27 6.93 -38.93
C CYS A 12 19.55 6.64 -37.60
N PHE A 13 18.52 7.41 -37.25
CA PHE A 13 17.75 7.20 -36.02
C PHE A 13 17.02 5.83 -36.01
N LEU A 14 16.45 5.43 -37.15
CA LEU A 14 15.79 4.13 -37.30
C LEU A 14 16.79 2.96 -37.22
N LEU A 15 18.00 3.10 -37.78
CA LEU A 15 19.06 2.09 -37.67
C LEU A 15 19.56 1.91 -36.23
N VAL A 16 19.62 2.98 -35.42
CA VAL A 16 20.03 2.90 -34.02
C VAL A 16 18.95 2.24 -33.15
N ASN A 17 17.68 2.62 -33.33
CA ASN A 17 16.57 2.08 -32.56
C ASN A 17 16.28 0.59 -32.88
N THR A 18 16.50 0.15 -34.13
CA THR A 18 16.35 -1.27 -34.51
C THR A 18 17.44 -2.14 -33.88
N LYS A 19 18.69 -1.67 -33.80
CA LYS A 19 19.78 -2.40 -33.11
C LYS A 19 19.52 -2.56 -31.61
N VAL A 20 18.94 -1.54 -30.96
CA VAL A 20 18.60 -1.58 -29.51
C VAL A 20 17.46 -2.54 -29.19
N SER A 21 16.58 -2.81 -30.16
CA SER A 21 15.51 -3.81 -30.03
C SER A 21 16.08 -5.22 -30.20
N SER A 22 16.95 -5.43 -31.21
CA SER A 22 17.52 -6.74 -31.51
C SER A 22 18.40 -7.33 -30.40
N GLN A 23 18.92 -6.52 -29.48
CA GLN A 23 19.75 -7.01 -28.36
C GLN A 23 18.92 -7.48 -27.15
N ARG A 24 17.62 -7.15 -27.07
CA ARG A 24 16.75 -7.59 -25.96
C ARG A 24 16.02 -8.91 -26.22
N ASP A 25 15.96 -9.37 -27.47
CA ASP A 25 15.20 -10.57 -27.84
C ASP A 25 16.03 -11.87 -27.76
N GLU A 26 17.37 -11.82 -27.73
CA GLU A 26 18.23 -13.02 -27.62
C GLU A 26 18.58 -13.45 -26.18
N GLU A 27 18.34 -12.63 -25.15
CA GLU A 27 18.61 -13.05 -23.75
C GLU A 27 17.47 -13.88 -23.12
N ILE A 28 16.28 -13.94 -23.73
CA ILE A 28 15.11 -14.60 -23.12
C ILE A 28 15.03 -16.10 -23.45
N LEU A 29 15.77 -16.59 -24.46
CA LEU A 29 15.66 -17.98 -24.90
C LEU A 29 16.73 -18.93 -24.31
N VAL A 30 17.80 -18.42 -23.70
CA VAL A 30 18.94 -19.24 -23.26
C VAL A 30 18.79 -19.81 -21.83
N GLU A 31 17.86 -19.29 -21.02
CA GLU A 31 17.70 -19.74 -19.62
C GLU A 31 16.77 -20.96 -19.43
N ASN A 32 16.10 -21.44 -20.48
CA ASN A 32 15.10 -22.53 -20.37
C ASN A 32 15.50 -23.88 -20.97
N ALA A 33 16.75 -24.07 -21.40
CA ALA A 33 17.16 -25.29 -22.14
C ALA A 33 18.32 -26.09 -21.54
N ALA A 34 18.72 -25.85 -20.29
CA ALA A 34 19.81 -26.62 -19.67
C ALA A 34 19.38 -27.28 -18.34
N LEU A 35 19.32 -28.61 -18.40
CA LEU A 35 19.51 -29.58 -17.30
C LEU A 35 18.28 -30.04 -16.50
N VAL A 36 17.56 -30.99 -17.09
CA VAL A 36 17.02 -32.15 -16.35
C VAL A 36 18.16 -33.15 -16.11
N SER A 37 18.56 -33.35 -14.85
CA SER A 37 18.96 -34.69 -14.34
C SER A 37 19.04 -34.73 -12.80
N PRO A 38 18.88 -35.92 -12.19
CA PRO A 38 18.44 -36.08 -10.81
C PRO A 38 19.62 -36.05 -9.83
N GLY A 39 19.70 -34.99 -9.02
CA GLY A 39 20.57 -34.92 -7.86
C GLY A 39 19.75 -35.06 -6.58
N SER A 40 20.05 -36.09 -5.79
CA SER A 40 19.45 -36.44 -4.50
C SER A 40 19.20 -35.25 -3.57
N PRO A 41 18.17 -35.28 -2.69
CA PRO A 41 18.00 -34.23 -1.71
C PRO A 41 19.15 -34.33 -0.70
N ILE A 42 20.12 -33.42 -0.81
CA ILE A 42 20.95 -33.08 0.34
C ILE A 42 19.98 -32.46 1.35
N TYR A 43 19.57 -33.26 2.33
CA TYR A 43 18.97 -32.77 3.56
C TYR A 43 19.98 -31.83 4.22
N LYS A 44 19.87 -30.53 3.92
CA LYS A 44 20.38 -29.49 4.81
C LYS A 44 19.60 -29.66 6.10
N SER A 45 20.27 -30.20 7.11
CA SER A 45 19.80 -30.26 8.49
C SER A 45 19.13 -28.94 8.83
N SER A 46 17.85 -29.01 9.19
CA SER A 46 17.09 -27.84 9.63
C SER A 46 17.87 -27.13 10.74
N PRO A 47 17.91 -25.78 10.76
CA PRO A 47 18.48 -25.08 11.90
C PRO A 47 17.74 -25.53 13.17
N PRO A 48 18.44 -25.69 14.31
CA PRO A 48 17.79 -26.05 15.56
C PRO A 48 16.68 -25.03 15.86
N PRO A 49 15.57 -25.46 16.49
CA PRO A 49 14.50 -24.54 16.86
C PRO A 49 15.09 -23.42 17.72
N PRO A 50 14.60 -22.17 17.58
CA PRO A 50 15.01 -21.11 18.49
C PRO A 50 14.68 -21.55 19.92
N SER A 51 15.66 -21.42 20.82
CA SER A 51 15.46 -21.67 22.25
C SER A 51 14.19 -20.99 22.75
N PRO A 52 13.43 -21.61 23.67
CA PRO A 52 12.26 -20.96 24.25
C PRO A 52 12.70 -19.64 24.88
N SER A 53 12.04 -18.56 24.44
CA SER A 53 12.21 -17.22 25.02
C SER A 53 11.97 -17.31 26.53
N PRO A 54 12.81 -16.70 27.38
CA PRO A 54 12.59 -16.72 28.82
C PRO A 54 11.20 -16.14 29.14
N SER A 55 10.46 -16.86 29.98
CA SER A 55 9.19 -16.42 30.53
C SER A 55 9.31 -15.00 31.10
N PRO A 56 8.28 -14.15 30.97
CA PRO A 56 8.29 -12.84 31.59
C PRO A 56 8.54 -12.98 33.10
N PRO A 57 9.38 -12.12 33.72
CA PRO A 57 9.59 -12.16 35.16
C PRO A 57 8.24 -11.97 35.86
N LYS A 58 7.99 -12.81 36.87
CA LYS A 58 6.85 -12.67 37.79
C LYS A 58 6.81 -11.22 38.28
N SER A 59 5.71 -10.56 38.00
CA SER A 59 5.38 -9.23 38.51
C SER A 59 5.55 -9.21 40.03
N SER A 60 6.45 -8.36 40.50
CA SER A 60 6.58 -7.96 41.89
C SER A 60 5.24 -7.43 42.42
N PRO A 61 4.92 -7.60 43.71
CA PRO A 61 3.70 -7.07 44.30
C PRO A 61 3.68 -5.53 44.19
N PRO A 62 2.49 -4.92 44.02
CA PRO A 62 2.36 -3.47 43.93
C PRO A 62 2.83 -2.80 45.24
N PRO A 63 3.41 -1.59 45.17
CA PRO A 63 3.82 -0.85 46.36
C PRO A 63 2.59 -0.49 47.23
N PRO A 64 2.80 -0.23 48.55
CA PRO A 64 1.71 0.15 49.45
C PRO A 64 1.00 1.41 48.93
N LEU A 65 -0.33 1.36 48.92
CA LEU A 65 -1.19 2.50 48.56
C LEU A 65 -1.00 3.63 49.58
N VAL A 66 -0.10 4.57 49.29
CA VAL A 66 -0.02 5.83 50.02
C VAL A 66 -1.25 6.65 49.65
N LYS A 67 -2.16 6.86 50.62
CA LYS A 67 -3.30 7.76 50.48
C LYS A 67 -2.78 9.18 50.28
N THR A 68 -2.72 9.63 49.03
CA THR A 68 -2.58 11.04 48.71
C THR A 68 -3.89 11.76 48.98
N ALA A 69 -3.77 12.94 49.57
CA ALA A 69 -4.87 13.87 49.84
C ALA A 69 -5.64 14.20 48.53
N PRO A 70 -6.95 14.52 48.62
CA PRO A 70 -7.73 14.88 47.44
C PRO A 70 -7.14 16.10 46.73
N PRO A 71 -7.13 16.12 45.39
CA PRO A 71 -6.60 17.25 44.63
C PRO A 71 -7.47 18.50 44.83
N PRO A 72 -6.88 19.71 44.78
CA PRO A 72 -7.65 20.95 44.77
C PRO A 72 -8.57 21.02 43.53
N PRO A 73 -9.68 21.77 43.60
CA PRO A 73 -10.64 21.87 42.50
C PRO A 73 -9.96 22.38 41.21
N PRO A 74 -10.42 21.95 40.03
CA PRO A 74 -9.80 22.33 38.77
C PRO A 74 -9.93 23.84 38.55
N ALA A 75 -8.79 24.50 38.33
CA ALA A 75 -8.77 25.84 37.81
C ALA A 75 -9.50 25.87 36.45
N VAL A 76 -10.41 26.83 36.31
CA VAL A 76 -11.17 27.08 35.08
C VAL A 76 -10.20 27.30 33.91
N VAL A 77 -10.02 26.28 33.08
CA VAL A 77 -9.26 26.40 31.82
C VAL A 77 -10.11 27.23 30.87
N LYS A 78 -9.68 28.47 30.64
CA LYS A 78 -10.20 29.29 29.55
C LYS A 78 -9.95 28.54 28.24
N THR A 79 -11.02 28.15 27.58
CA THR A 79 -11.01 27.52 26.25
C THR A 79 -10.20 28.34 25.25
N PRO A 80 -9.26 27.73 24.50
CA PRO A 80 -8.65 28.37 23.33
C PRO A 80 -9.73 28.79 22.33
N PRO A 81 -9.56 29.92 21.61
CA PRO A 81 -10.50 30.33 20.57
C PRO A 81 -10.57 29.24 19.50
N SER A 82 -11.81 28.87 19.15
CA SER A 82 -12.07 27.94 18.05
C SER A 82 -11.42 28.47 16.76
N PRO A 83 -10.79 27.60 15.94
CA PRO A 83 -10.33 28.01 14.63
C PRO A 83 -11.50 28.53 13.78
N PRO A 84 -11.26 29.48 12.86
CA PRO A 84 -12.32 30.04 12.04
C PRO A 84 -13.06 28.95 11.26
N PRO A 85 -14.36 29.15 10.97
CA PRO A 85 -15.14 28.18 10.22
C PRO A 85 -14.49 27.97 8.85
N VAL A 86 -13.98 26.76 8.63
CA VAL A 86 -13.57 26.31 7.30
C VAL A 86 -14.77 26.52 6.38
N VAL A 87 -14.57 27.36 5.36
CA VAL A 87 -15.52 27.64 4.29
C VAL A 87 -16.10 26.32 3.80
N LYS A 88 -17.38 26.10 4.06
CA LYS A 88 -18.11 24.91 3.61
C LYS A 88 -18.31 25.03 2.11
N THR A 89 -17.31 24.64 1.32
CA THR A 89 -17.59 24.18 -0.03
C THR A 89 -18.60 23.04 0.12
N PRO A 90 -19.75 23.06 -0.60
CA PRO A 90 -20.71 21.97 -0.57
C PRO A 90 -19.96 20.64 -0.79
N PRO A 91 -20.27 19.57 -0.03
CA PRO A 91 -19.69 18.27 -0.31
C PRO A 91 -20.00 17.97 -1.78
N PRO A 92 -18.99 17.61 -2.60
CA PRO A 92 -19.24 17.25 -3.98
C PRO A 92 -20.33 16.16 -3.98
N PRO A 93 -21.32 16.26 -4.88
CA PRO A 93 -22.35 15.22 -4.98
C PRO A 93 -21.63 13.88 -5.11
N PRO A 94 -22.14 12.79 -4.48
CA PRO A 94 -21.56 11.48 -4.64
C PRO A 94 -21.42 11.23 -6.14
N PRO A 95 -20.20 11.01 -6.65
CA PRO A 95 -20.01 10.81 -8.08
C PRO A 95 -20.95 9.67 -8.48
N THR A 96 -21.81 9.92 -9.46
CA THR A 96 -22.63 8.90 -10.09
C THR A 96 -21.71 7.72 -10.37
N ALA A 97 -21.92 6.64 -9.62
CA ALA A 97 -20.87 5.70 -9.20
C ALA A 97 -20.44 4.78 -10.35
N LYS A 98 -19.74 5.34 -11.32
CA LYS A 98 -19.02 4.56 -12.32
C LYS A 98 -17.83 3.91 -11.61
N PRO A 99 -17.67 2.58 -11.67
CA PRO A 99 -16.52 1.90 -11.09
C PRO A 99 -15.22 2.40 -11.72
N PRO A 100 -14.14 2.61 -10.93
CA PRO A 100 -12.84 2.98 -11.47
C PRO A 100 -12.29 1.86 -12.37
N ARG A 101 -11.88 2.19 -13.58
CA ARG A 101 -11.37 1.23 -14.56
C ARG A 101 -9.86 1.05 -14.49
N ASN A 102 -9.15 2.09 -14.08
CA ASN A 102 -7.69 2.12 -14.01
C ASN A 102 -7.20 2.74 -12.69
N ARG A 103 -5.87 2.65 -12.47
CA ARG A 103 -5.23 3.16 -11.26
C ARG A 103 -5.32 4.68 -11.09
N GLN A 104 -5.45 5.44 -12.17
CA GLN A 104 -5.56 6.91 -12.10
C GLN A 104 -6.92 7.29 -11.50
N GLU A 105 -7.99 6.64 -11.93
CA GLU A 105 -9.35 6.80 -11.36
C GLU A 105 -9.45 6.32 -9.90
N CYS A 106 -8.60 5.37 -9.49
CA CYS A 106 -8.49 4.95 -8.09
C CYS A 106 -7.87 6.03 -7.19
N THR A 107 -6.99 6.89 -7.72
CA THR A 107 -6.21 7.86 -6.93
C THR A 107 -7.09 8.80 -6.11
N PRO A 108 -8.08 9.52 -6.68
CA PRO A 108 -8.92 10.42 -5.90
C PRO A 108 -9.80 9.68 -4.87
N LEU A 109 -10.25 8.47 -5.19
CA LEU A 109 -11.05 7.65 -4.26
C LEU A 109 -10.21 7.18 -3.07
N CYS A 110 -9.00 6.72 -3.32
CA CYS A 110 -8.06 6.31 -2.29
C CYS A 110 -7.61 7.50 -1.43
N ALA A 111 -7.46 8.70 -2.01
CA ALA A 111 -7.14 9.90 -1.27
C ALA A 111 -8.22 10.23 -0.23
N VAL A 112 -9.50 10.07 -0.59
CA VAL A 112 -10.61 10.20 0.36
C VAL A 112 -10.53 9.11 1.42
N ARG A 113 -10.37 7.84 1.03
CA ARG A 113 -10.30 6.68 1.93
C ARG A 113 -9.21 6.81 2.98
N CYS A 114 -8.02 7.26 2.57
CA CYS A 114 -6.83 7.32 3.40
C CYS A 114 -6.64 8.64 4.16
N LYS A 115 -7.54 9.61 3.99
CA LYS A 115 -7.38 10.98 4.51
C LYS A 115 -7.07 11.04 6.02
N PHE A 116 -7.68 10.19 6.83
CA PHE A 116 -7.50 10.15 8.29
C PHE A 116 -6.65 8.96 8.77
N HIS A 117 -6.03 8.23 7.85
CA HIS A 117 -5.16 7.13 8.23
C HIS A 117 -3.84 7.69 8.76
N SER A 118 -3.41 7.26 9.96
CA SER A 118 -2.15 7.73 10.58
C SER A 118 -0.93 7.52 9.69
N ARG A 119 -0.96 6.45 8.89
CA ARG A 119 0.05 6.10 7.89
C ARG A 119 -0.48 6.28 6.47
N GLN A 120 -0.67 7.53 6.03
CA GLN A 120 -1.32 7.84 4.74
C GLN A 120 -0.63 7.18 3.54
N ASN A 121 0.70 7.25 3.44
CA ASN A 121 1.45 6.67 2.31
C ASN A 121 1.28 5.14 2.20
N ILE A 122 1.24 4.45 3.34
CA ILE A 122 1.03 2.99 3.39
C ILE A 122 -0.42 2.67 3.00
N CYS A 123 -1.39 3.42 3.53
CA CYS A 123 -2.80 3.28 3.17
C CYS A 123 -3.01 3.48 1.66
N MET A 124 -2.46 4.56 1.09
CA MET A 124 -2.59 4.86 -0.34
C MET A 124 -2.02 3.74 -1.21
N ARG A 125 -0.85 3.21 -0.86
CA ARG A 125 -0.24 2.08 -1.59
C ARG A 125 -1.14 0.84 -1.56
N ALA A 126 -1.66 0.49 -0.39
CA ALA A 126 -2.56 -0.66 -0.25
C ALA A 126 -3.88 -0.44 -1.01
N CYS A 127 -4.50 0.74 -0.84
CA CYS A 127 -5.74 1.10 -1.51
C CYS A 127 -5.62 1.04 -3.02
N LEU A 128 -4.56 1.60 -3.61
CA LEU A 128 -4.35 1.57 -5.05
C LEU A 128 -4.19 0.14 -5.59
N THR A 129 -3.47 -0.74 -4.89
CA THR A 129 -3.37 -2.15 -5.26
C THR A 129 -4.73 -2.85 -5.17
N CYS A 130 -5.51 -2.56 -4.13
CA CYS A 130 -6.84 -3.13 -3.95
C CYS A 130 -7.83 -2.65 -5.02
N CYS A 131 -7.82 -1.35 -5.31
CA CYS A 131 -8.68 -0.75 -6.31
C CYS A 131 -8.32 -1.21 -7.72
N ASP A 132 -7.03 -1.32 -8.05
CA ASP A 132 -6.64 -1.79 -9.38
C ASP A 132 -7.08 -3.24 -9.62
N ARG A 133 -7.07 -4.08 -8.57
CA ARG A 133 -7.53 -5.47 -8.68
C ARG A 133 -9.05 -5.62 -8.63
N CYS A 134 -9.72 -4.86 -7.77
CA CYS A 134 -11.16 -5.03 -7.50
C CYS A 134 -12.05 -4.01 -8.21
N LYS A 135 -11.45 -3.02 -8.89
CA LYS A 135 -12.13 -1.93 -9.60
C LYS A 135 -13.19 -1.22 -8.73
N CYS A 136 -12.90 -1.10 -7.43
CA CYS A 136 -13.80 -0.52 -6.44
C CYS A 136 -13.03 0.01 -5.22
N VAL A 137 -13.47 1.14 -4.67
CA VAL A 137 -13.05 1.68 -3.37
C VAL A 137 -14.30 1.97 -2.53
N PRO A 138 -14.40 1.45 -1.30
CA PRO A 138 -15.57 1.70 -0.47
C PRO A 138 -15.74 3.17 -0.13
N PRO A 139 -16.99 3.67 -0.01
CA PRO A 139 -17.24 5.04 0.38
C PRO A 139 -16.83 5.31 1.84
N GLY A 140 -16.39 6.55 2.09
CA GLY A 140 -15.91 6.98 3.41
C GLY A 140 -14.50 6.51 3.74
N GLN A 141 -14.03 6.87 4.93
CA GLN A 141 -12.66 6.65 5.40
C GLN A 141 -12.47 5.32 6.13
N TYR A 142 -13.55 4.81 6.73
CA TYR A 142 -13.55 3.59 7.55
C TYR A 142 -14.78 2.73 7.20
N GLY A 143 -14.66 1.41 7.36
CA GLY A 143 -15.78 0.48 7.18
C GLY A 143 -16.28 0.36 5.74
N ASN A 144 -17.55 -0.03 5.55
CA ASN A 144 -18.20 -0.18 4.24
C ASN A 144 -17.52 -1.17 3.27
N HIS A 145 -16.65 -2.06 3.77
CA HIS A 145 -15.91 -3.00 2.93
C HIS A 145 -16.83 -3.88 2.07
N ASP A 146 -18.04 -4.17 2.57
CA ASP A 146 -19.12 -4.89 1.90
C ASP A 146 -19.58 -4.22 0.59
N LYS A 147 -19.46 -2.89 0.48
CA LYS A 147 -19.84 -2.14 -0.73
C LYS A 147 -18.99 -2.48 -1.96
N CYS A 148 -17.79 -2.99 -1.75
CA CYS A 148 -16.92 -3.50 -2.81
C CYS A 148 -16.83 -5.03 -2.84
N GLY A 149 -17.78 -5.70 -2.18
CA GLY A 149 -17.92 -7.15 -2.17
C GLY A 149 -16.71 -7.89 -1.62
N LYS A 150 -16.62 -9.17 -1.98
CA LYS A 150 -15.60 -10.10 -1.45
C LYS A 150 -14.19 -9.76 -1.90
N CYS A 151 -14.01 -9.15 -3.08
CA CYS A 151 -12.69 -8.83 -3.60
C CYS A 151 -11.94 -7.86 -2.68
N TYR A 152 -12.55 -6.71 -2.34
CA TYR A 152 -11.90 -5.72 -1.48
C TYR A 152 -11.84 -6.21 -0.02
N ALA A 153 -12.96 -6.74 0.48
CA ALA A 153 -13.09 -7.12 1.88
C ALA A 153 -12.31 -8.40 2.27
N GLY A 154 -12.06 -9.28 1.30
CA GLY A 154 -11.46 -10.61 1.48
C GLY A 154 -9.98 -10.69 1.10
N MET A 155 -9.38 -9.64 0.55
CA MET A 155 -7.94 -9.64 0.30
C MET A 155 -7.16 -9.59 1.60
N THR A 156 -6.24 -10.54 1.76
CA THR A 156 -5.37 -10.68 2.92
C THR A 156 -3.90 -10.55 2.52
N THR A 157 -3.10 -10.16 3.49
CA THR A 157 -1.64 -10.24 3.42
C THR A 157 -1.18 -11.67 3.71
N ARG A 158 0.10 -11.96 3.50
CA ARG A 158 0.69 -13.27 3.84
C ARG A 158 0.48 -13.65 5.32
N GLY A 159 0.34 -12.67 6.22
CA GLY A 159 0.07 -12.88 7.64
C GLY A 159 -1.42 -12.98 8.01
N GLY A 160 -2.32 -13.21 7.04
CA GLY A 160 -3.75 -13.41 7.28
C GLY A 160 -4.54 -12.16 7.66
N ARG A 161 -3.89 -11.00 7.81
CA ARG A 161 -4.56 -9.71 8.09
C ARG A 161 -5.15 -9.13 6.82
N ARG A 162 -6.27 -8.41 6.95
CA ARG A 162 -6.86 -7.62 5.86
C ARG A 162 -5.82 -6.72 5.21
N LYS A 163 -5.72 -6.79 3.89
CA LYS A 163 -4.77 -6.02 3.09
C LYS A 163 -5.30 -4.62 2.77
N CYS A 164 -6.58 -4.50 2.47
CA CYS A 164 -7.20 -3.25 2.03
C CYS A 164 -7.63 -2.39 3.20
N PRO A 165 -7.51 -1.05 3.10
CA PRO A 165 -7.85 -0.11 4.17
C PRO A 165 -9.35 0.12 4.37
#